data_AF-A0A2N5UDD8-F1
#
_entry.id   AF-A0A2N5UDD8-F1
#
_cell.length_a   1.000
_cell.length_b   1.000
_cell.length_c   1.000
_cell.angle_alpha   90.00
_cell.angle_beta   90.00
_cell.angle_gamma   90.00
#
_symmetry.space_group_name_H-M   'P 1'
#
loop_
_entity.id
_entity.type
_entity.pdbx_description
1 polymer ?
#
loop_
_entity_poly.entity_id
_entity_poly.type
_entity_poly.pdbx_seq_one_letter_code
_entity_poly.pdbx_strand_id
1 'polypeptide(L)'
;MLTYNQHLRPTMTLIKLFRVFAESDEFKYVPTRHEEKQELAKLFEKVPIPVKESVGDPSAKINVLLQAYISRLPLEGFTLMADMVYVTQSAGRILRALFEISLKRGWARLTHQALDLCKMVEKKMWVSMTPLWQFPSCSVDIICRAKRKDFPWYRFFDLEPPELGELMGNPKLGKTIHRFVHQFPKLELQALVHPITQTMLRVDLTITPDFMLDESVHGTAQIFWIMVEDVDGELILFSDQFLQRYANYFVTFYVPMIDPLPLNYFISVVADRWLHAGTCLPLLFKHLILPEKFS
;
A
#
# COMPACT_ATOMS: atom_id res chain seq x y z
N MET A 1 21.65 5.12 -2.96
CA MET A 1 21.24 4.49 -4.24
C MET A 1 22.00 3.19 -4.54
N LEU A 2 23.33 3.15 -4.39
CA LEU A 2 24.13 1.95 -4.63
C LEU A 2 23.72 0.78 -3.70
N THR A 3 23.47 1.08 -2.42
CA THR A 3 22.92 0.15 -1.42
C THR A 3 21.63 -0.52 -1.92
N TYR A 4 20.66 0.26 -2.41
CA TYR A 4 19.37 -0.29 -2.87
C TYR A 4 19.52 -1.17 -4.10
N ASN A 5 20.40 -0.79 -5.04
CA ASN A 5 20.70 -1.61 -6.20
C ASN A 5 21.27 -2.99 -5.79
N GLN A 6 22.15 -3.01 -4.79
CA GLN A 6 22.82 -4.22 -4.32
C GLN A 6 21.93 -5.11 -3.45
N HIS A 7 21.04 -4.54 -2.64
CA HIS A 7 20.26 -5.29 -1.66
C HIS A 7 18.84 -5.63 -2.09
N LEU A 8 18.20 -4.83 -2.96
CA LEU A 8 16.83 -5.13 -3.40
C LEU A 8 16.76 -6.37 -4.29
N ARG A 9 15.78 -7.24 -4.03
CA ARG A 9 15.51 -8.48 -4.78
C ARG A 9 13.99 -8.66 -4.94
N PRO A 10 13.52 -9.29 -6.03
CA PRO A 10 12.08 -9.40 -6.34
C PRO A 10 11.28 -10.11 -5.24
N THR A 11 11.85 -11.17 -4.65
CA THR A 11 11.18 -12.03 -3.64
C THR A 11 11.44 -11.58 -2.21
N MET A 12 11.77 -10.30 -2.00
CA MET A 12 11.97 -9.77 -0.65
C MET A 12 10.67 -9.81 0.17
N THR A 13 10.83 -10.08 1.45
CA THR A 13 9.74 -9.97 2.42
C THR A 13 9.77 -8.59 3.06
N LEU A 14 8.65 -8.22 3.69
CA LEU A 14 8.56 -6.96 4.45
C LEU A 14 9.68 -6.84 5.50
N ILE A 15 10.05 -7.93 6.18
CA ILE A 15 11.19 -7.98 7.12
C ILE A 15 12.49 -7.50 6.45
N LYS A 16 12.80 -8.01 5.26
CA LYS A 16 13.99 -7.60 4.52
C LYS A 16 13.89 -6.17 4.02
N LEU A 17 12.69 -5.70 3.67
CA LEU A 17 12.47 -4.32 3.21
C LEU A 17 12.77 -3.30 4.31
N PHE A 18 12.30 -3.54 5.55
CA PHE A 18 12.64 -2.72 6.72
C PHE A 18 14.16 -2.69 6.98
N ARG A 19 14.84 -3.82 6.79
CA ARG A 19 16.30 -3.88 6.91
C ARG A 19 17.01 -3.04 5.85
N VAL A 20 16.61 -3.15 4.58
CA VAL A 20 17.21 -2.34 3.50
C VAL A 20 16.96 -0.85 3.73
N PHE A 21 15.80 -0.49 4.27
CA PHE A 21 15.53 0.87 4.72
C PHE A 21 16.54 1.32 5.80
N ALA A 22 16.73 0.49 6.83
CA ALA A 22 17.63 0.79 7.95
C ALA A 22 19.12 0.86 7.57
N GLU A 23 19.53 0.14 6.53
CA GLU A 23 20.89 0.16 5.95
C GLU A 23 21.13 1.38 5.03
N SER A 24 20.20 2.34 4.95
CA SER A 24 20.37 3.54 4.14
C SER A 24 21.55 4.40 4.62
N ASP A 25 22.37 4.88 3.67
CA ASP A 25 23.54 5.73 3.96
C ASP A 25 23.19 6.99 4.76
N GLU A 26 21.94 7.46 4.64
CA GLU A 26 21.38 8.55 5.44
C GLU A 26 21.54 8.32 6.95
N PHE A 27 21.40 7.08 7.41
CA PHE A 27 21.40 6.74 8.82
C PHE A 27 22.78 6.29 9.33
N LYS A 28 23.82 6.35 8.48
CA LYS A 28 25.17 5.88 8.78
C LYS A 28 25.76 6.44 10.08
N TYR A 29 25.40 7.67 10.43
CA TYR A 29 25.95 8.38 11.59
C TYR A 29 25.03 8.41 12.80
N VAL A 30 23.90 7.68 12.78
CA VAL A 30 23.02 7.58 13.96
C VAL A 30 23.69 6.67 14.99
N PRO A 31 24.12 7.19 16.16
CA PRO A 31 24.85 6.38 17.13
C PRO A 31 23.89 5.49 17.92
N THR A 32 24.37 4.31 18.33
CA THR A 32 23.72 3.51 19.38
C THR A 32 24.35 3.84 20.72
N ARG A 33 23.53 4.33 21.66
CA ARG A 33 24.00 4.75 22.99
C ARG A 33 23.70 3.65 24.02
N HIS A 34 24.40 3.63 25.15
CA HIS A 34 24.23 2.56 26.14
C HIS A 34 22.96 2.76 26.98
N GLU A 35 22.65 4.01 27.32
CA GLU A 35 21.51 4.42 28.13
C GLU A 35 20.15 4.11 27.47
N GLU A 36 20.09 4.08 26.14
CA GLU A 36 18.87 3.78 25.38
C GLU A 36 18.62 2.28 25.17
N LYS A 37 19.57 1.40 25.49
CA LYS A 37 19.46 -0.05 25.20
C LYS A 37 18.28 -0.73 25.89
N GLN A 38 17.99 -0.32 27.13
CA GLN A 38 16.86 -0.89 27.88
C GLN A 38 15.52 -0.49 27.27
N GLU A 39 15.38 0.78 26.86
CA GLU A 39 14.17 1.27 26.20
C GLU A 39 14.00 0.63 24.83
N LEU A 40 15.07 0.55 24.04
CA LEU A 40 15.08 -0.15 22.76
C LEU A 40 14.63 -1.61 22.93
N ALA A 41 15.20 -2.36 23.88
CA ALA A 41 14.80 -3.75 24.13
C ALA A 41 13.29 -3.90 24.39
N LYS A 42 12.68 -2.99 25.17
CA LYS A 42 11.22 -2.96 25.37
C LYS A 42 10.44 -2.68 24.08
N LEU A 43 10.99 -1.89 23.16
CA LEU A 43 10.37 -1.62 21.86
C LEU A 43 10.48 -2.85 20.93
N PHE A 44 11.61 -3.58 20.95
CA PHE A 44 11.78 -4.81 20.16
C PHE A 44 10.67 -5.84 20.43
N GLU A 45 10.19 -5.94 21.68
CA GLU A 45 9.10 -6.85 22.07
C GLU A 45 7.72 -6.39 21.58
N LYS A 46 7.56 -5.11 21.25
CA LYS A 46 6.27 -4.49 20.90
C LYS A 46 6.07 -4.27 19.40
N VAL A 47 7.15 -4.24 18.62
CA VAL A 47 7.07 -3.98 17.19
C VAL A 47 6.55 -5.22 16.43
N PRO A 48 5.67 -5.05 15.43
CA PRO A 48 5.00 -6.19 14.81
C PRO A 48 5.85 -6.93 13.77
N ILE A 49 6.84 -6.29 13.16
CA ILE A 49 7.73 -6.93 12.17
C ILE A 49 9.02 -7.36 12.85
N PRO A 50 9.37 -8.67 12.82
CA PRO A 50 10.58 -9.17 13.45
C PRO A 50 11.85 -8.47 12.95
N VAL A 51 12.69 -8.04 13.88
CA VAL A 51 14.02 -7.48 13.62
C VAL A 51 15.05 -8.56 13.92
N LYS A 52 15.90 -8.89 12.95
CA LYS A 52 16.87 -10.00 13.09
C LYS A 52 18.19 -9.55 13.70
N GLU A 53 18.47 -8.27 13.58
CA GLU A 53 19.66 -7.60 14.06
C GLU A 53 19.60 -7.44 15.59
N SER A 54 20.77 -7.40 16.23
CA SER A 54 20.85 -7.27 17.70
C SER A 54 20.53 -5.85 18.16
N VAL A 55 20.08 -5.67 19.41
CA VAL A 55 19.75 -4.35 20.00
C VAL A 55 20.89 -3.34 19.92
N GLY A 56 22.15 -3.80 19.87
CA GLY A 56 23.33 -2.91 19.76
C GLY A 56 23.63 -2.42 18.35
N ASP A 57 23.02 -3.00 17.32
CA ASP A 57 23.27 -2.68 15.92
C ASP A 57 22.52 -1.37 15.53
N PRO A 58 23.21 -0.37 14.94
CA PRO A 58 22.57 0.86 14.47
C PRO A 58 21.38 0.60 13.54
N SER A 59 21.48 -0.38 12.63
CA SER A 59 20.38 -0.71 11.71
C SER A 59 19.14 -1.21 12.46
N ALA A 60 19.33 -1.98 13.53
CA ALA A 60 18.24 -2.48 14.34
C ALA A 60 17.51 -1.35 15.06
N LYS A 61 18.25 -0.36 15.58
CA LYS A 61 17.69 0.87 16.15
C LYS A 61 16.82 1.61 15.13
N ILE A 62 17.33 1.87 13.92
CA ILE A 62 16.56 2.58 12.87
C ILE A 62 15.28 1.83 12.50
N ASN A 63 15.37 0.51 12.34
CA ASN A 63 14.23 -0.35 12.03
C ASN A 63 13.16 -0.24 13.13
N VAL A 64 13.53 -0.46 14.39
CA VAL A 64 12.60 -0.39 15.53
C VAL A 64 11.99 1.00 15.69
N LEU A 65 12.77 2.07 15.49
CA LEU A 65 12.24 3.44 15.56
C LEU A 65 11.19 3.72 14.47
N LEU A 66 11.40 3.25 13.24
CA LEU A 66 10.41 3.38 12.17
C LEU A 66 9.13 2.62 12.53
N GLN A 67 9.24 1.39 13.03
CA GLN A 67 8.09 0.60 13.43
C GLN A 67 7.36 1.19 14.65
N ALA A 68 8.10 1.72 15.63
CA ALA A 68 7.54 2.41 16.78
C ALA A 68 6.75 3.66 16.37
N TYR A 69 7.25 4.41 15.38
CA TYR A 69 6.55 5.54 14.80
C TYR A 69 5.23 5.14 14.11
N ILE A 70 5.23 4.09 13.28
CA ILE A 70 4.01 3.58 12.63
C ILE A 70 3.00 3.11 13.69
N SER A 71 3.48 2.45 14.74
CA SER A 71 2.68 1.96 15.87
C SER A 71 2.25 3.05 16.87
N ARG A 72 2.77 4.28 16.74
CA ARG A 72 2.56 5.38 17.70
C ARG A 72 2.93 5.00 19.14
N LEU A 73 3.99 4.22 19.31
CA LEU A 73 4.50 3.86 20.64
C LEU A 73 5.10 5.10 21.32
N PRO A 74 4.88 5.30 22.62
CA PRO A 74 5.53 6.36 23.36
C PRO A 74 7.01 6.04 23.58
N LEU A 75 7.85 7.07 23.54
CA LEU A 75 9.27 7.00 23.89
C LEU A 75 9.52 7.92 25.09
N GLU A 76 10.32 7.46 26.04
CA GLU A 76 10.68 8.17 27.26
C GLU A 76 11.98 8.97 27.06
N GLY A 77 12.95 8.41 26.34
CA GLY A 77 14.26 9.03 26.09
C GLY A 77 14.21 10.17 25.06
N PHE A 78 14.60 11.38 25.45
CA PHE A 78 14.71 12.53 24.55
C PHE A 78 15.64 12.30 23.35
N THR A 79 16.73 11.57 23.56
CA THR A 79 17.70 11.23 22.51
C THR A 79 17.08 10.30 21.46
N LEU A 80 16.37 9.25 21.88
CA LEU A 80 15.66 8.35 20.96
C LEU A 80 14.51 9.07 20.24
N MET A 81 13.80 9.98 20.92
CA MET A 81 12.77 10.80 20.27
C MET A 81 13.36 11.65 19.14
N ALA A 82 14.51 12.30 19.37
CA ALA A 82 15.20 13.07 18.34
C ALA A 82 15.63 12.18 17.15
N ASP A 83 16.18 11.00 17.44
CA ASP A 83 16.57 10.04 16.40
C ASP A 83 15.35 9.54 15.60
N MET A 84 14.21 9.27 16.26
CA MET A 84 12.96 8.88 15.60
C MET A 84 12.45 9.98 14.65
N VAL A 85 12.50 11.25 15.06
CA VAL A 85 12.13 12.38 14.19
C VAL A 85 13.03 12.43 12.96
N TYR A 86 14.35 12.29 13.13
CA TYR A 86 15.28 12.26 12.00
C TYR A 86 15.00 11.11 11.03
N VAL A 87 14.80 9.90 11.55
CA VAL A 87 14.46 8.70 10.75
C VAL A 87 13.17 8.92 9.95
N THR A 88 12.14 9.45 10.60
CA THR A 88 10.80 9.57 10.00
C THR A 88 10.69 10.72 9.01
N GLN A 89 11.43 11.82 9.21
CA GLN A 89 11.54 12.89 8.21
C GLN A 89 12.19 12.40 6.91
N SER A 90 13.19 11.52 7.01
CA SER A 90 13.83 10.90 5.85
C SER A 90 13.05 9.69 5.30
N ALA A 91 12.15 9.10 6.08
CA ALA A 91 11.48 7.86 5.72
C ALA A 91 10.64 7.99 4.44
N GLY A 92 9.85 9.05 4.31
CA GLY A 92 8.97 9.24 3.16
C GLY A 92 9.71 9.21 1.82
N ARG A 93 10.79 9.99 1.70
CA ARG A 93 11.59 10.05 0.45
C ARG A 93 12.37 8.76 0.17
N ILE A 94 12.89 8.09 1.20
CA ILE A 94 13.65 6.85 1.04
C ILE A 94 12.71 5.73 0.59
N LEU A 95 11.59 5.56 1.27
CA LEU A 95 10.60 4.54 0.92
C LEU A 95 10.01 4.77 -0.46
N ARG A 96 9.77 6.04 -0.84
CA ARG A 96 9.33 6.38 -2.20
C ARG A 96 10.37 5.98 -3.25
N ALA A 97 11.65 6.21 -2.98
CA ALA A 97 12.73 5.74 -3.87
C ALA A 97 12.77 4.21 -3.96
N LEU A 98 12.57 3.47 -2.86
CA LEU A 98 12.50 2.00 -2.89
C LEU A 98 11.31 1.51 -3.72
N PHE A 99 10.15 2.17 -3.60
CA PHE A 99 8.98 1.90 -4.42
C PHE A 99 9.27 2.15 -5.91
N GLU A 100 9.81 3.31 -6.27
CA GLU A 100 10.09 3.65 -7.67
C GLU A 100 11.13 2.72 -8.31
N ILE A 101 12.18 2.34 -7.56
CA ILE A 101 13.16 1.35 -8.04
C ILE A 101 12.50 0.00 -8.30
N SER A 102 11.62 -0.45 -7.39
CA SER A 102 10.92 -1.74 -7.50
C SER A 102 9.95 -1.74 -8.69
N LEU A 103 9.22 -0.62 -8.87
CA LEU A 103 8.29 -0.41 -9.97
C LEU A 103 9.03 -0.41 -11.32
N LYS A 104 10.14 0.33 -11.43
CA LYS A 104 10.94 0.40 -12.67
C LYS A 104 11.62 -0.92 -13.03
N ARG A 105 11.87 -1.79 -12.06
CA ARG A 105 12.37 -3.15 -12.29
C ARG A 105 11.28 -4.16 -12.61
N GLY A 106 10.02 -3.75 -12.49
CA GLY A 106 8.85 -4.59 -12.72
C GLY A 106 8.66 -5.67 -11.67
N TRP A 107 9.08 -5.46 -10.42
CA TRP A 107 8.89 -6.45 -9.35
C TRP A 107 7.57 -6.21 -8.62
N ALA A 108 6.50 -6.89 -9.05
CA ALA A 108 5.12 -6.61 -8.61
C ALA A 108 4.95 -6.72 -7.09
N ARG A 109 5.27 -7.88 -6.52
CA ARG A 109 5.16 -8.12 -5.07
C ARG A 109 5.92 -7.08 -4.22
N LEU A 110 7.16 -6.78 -4.58
CA LEU A 110 7.98 -5.82 -3.84
C LEU A 110 7.46 -4.38 -4.02
N THR A 111 6.95 -4.05 -5.20
CA THR A 111 6.33 -2.75 -5.48
C THR A 111 5.11 -2.51 -4.60
N HIS A 112 4.21 -3.49 -4.48
CA HIS A 112 3.06 -3.41 -3.57
C HIS A 112 3.50 -3.24 -2.12
N GLN A 113 4.46 -4.04 -1.65
CA GLN A 113 4.97 -3.93 -0.28
C GLN A 113 5.62 -2.58 0.02
N ALA A 114 6.39 -2.04 -0.93
CA ALA A 114 7.04 -0.74 -0.80
C ALA A 114 6.01 0.41 -0.81
N LEU A 115 4.99 0.32 -1.66
CA LEU A 115 3.89 1.29 -1.70
C LEU A 115 3.09 1.27 -0.38
N ASP A 116 2.74 0.09 0.13
CA ASP A 116 2.07 -0.05 1.41
C ASP A 116 2.91 0.50 2.55
N LEU A 117 4.23 0.28 2.54
CA LEU A 117 5.13 0.85 3.54
C LEU A 117 5.19 2.38 3.48
N CYS A 118 5.16 2.98 2.28
CA CYS A 118 5.03 4.43 2.12
C CYS A 118 3.76 4.94 2.82
N LYS A 119 2.61 4.30 2.55
CA LYS A 119 1.32 4.68 3.12
C LYS A 119 1.26 4.45 4.64
N MET A 120 1.83 3.35 5.14
CA MET A 120 1.88 3.05 6.57
C MET A 120 2.63 4.13 7.36
N VAL A 121 3.74 4.63 6.81
CA VAL A 121 4.52 5.72 7.39
C VAL A 121 3.76 7.05 7.32
N GLU A 122 3.16 7.37 6.17
CA GLU A 122 2.39 8.61 6.00
C GLU A 122 1.17 8.65 6.94
N LYS A 123 0.41 7.56 7.04
CA LYS A 123 -0.82 7.45 7.84
C LYS A 123 -0.57 7.09 9.31
N LYS A 124 0.68 6.74 9.68
CA LYS A 124 1.04 6.24 11.01
C LYS A 124 0.09 5.12 11.45
N MET A 125 -0.04 4.10 10.62
CA MET A 125 -0.90 2.93 10.83
C MET A 125 -0.37 1.72 10.08
N TRP A 126 -0.77 0.52 10.52
CA TRP A 126 -0.43 -0.74 9.85
C TRP A 126 -1.53 -1.20 8.90
N VAL A 127 -1.17 -2.04 7.91
CA VAL A 127 -2.13 -2.72 7.01
C VAL A 127 -3.13 -3.61 7.77
N SER A 128 -2.81 -4.07 8.98
CA SER A 128 -3.77 -4.85 9.78
C SER A 128 -4.86 -4.01 10.47
N MET A 129 -4.77 -2.68 10.40
CA MET A 129 -5.71 -1.76 11.05
C MET A 129 -6.91 -1.44 10.14
N THR A 130 -8.03 -1.08 10.74
CA THR A 130 -9.24 -0.71 9.97
C THR A 130 -8.99 0.52 9.08
N PRO A 131 -9.48 0.52 7.83
CA PRO A 131 -9.40 1.69 6.95
C PRO A 131 -10.06 2.95 7.52
N LEU A 132 -11.02 2.80 8.45
CA LEU A 132 -11.66 3.90 9.17
C LEU A 132 -10.66 4.81 9.91
N TRP A 133 -9.47 4.31 10.23
CA TRP A 133 -8.40 5.08 10.87
C TRP A 133 -7.86 6.22 10.00
N GLN A 134 -8.04 6.13 8.68
CA GLN A 134 -7.51 7.13 7.73
C GLN A 134 -8.36 8.41 7.69
N PHE A 135 -9.55 8.40 8.27
CA PHE A 135 -10.45 9.55 8.31
C PHE A 135 -10.15 10.44 9.52
N PRO A 136 -9.73 11.71 9.34
CA PRO A 136 -9.37 12.60 10.44
C PRO A 136 -10.51 12.88 11.43
N SER A 137 -11.76 12.87 10.95
CA SER A 137 -12.96 13.11 11.75
C SER A 137 -13.54 11.85 12.40
N CYS A 138 -12.92 10.68 12.19
CA CYS A 138 -13.36 9.43 12.78
C CYS A 138 -12.92 9.35 14.25
N SER A 139 -13.87 9.09 15.14
CA SER A 139 -13.58 9.02 16.58
C SER A 139 -12.85 7.72 16.95
N VAL A 140 -12.01 7.78 17.97
CA VAL A 140 -11.31 6.61 18.51
C VAL A 140 -12.30 5.54 19.02
N ASP A 141 -13.49 5.95 19.48
CA ASP A 141 -14.56 5.02 19.88
C ASP A 141 -15.05 4.17 18.71
N ILE A 142 -15.28 4.76 17.52
CA ILE A 142 -15.66 4.02 16.30
C ILE A 142 -14.59 3.00 15.93
N ILE A 143 -13.33 3.41 15.90
CA ILE A 143 -12.20 2.54 15.56
C ILE A 143 -12.12 1.36 16.54
N CYS A 144 -12.17 1.63 17.84
CA CYS A 144 -12.09 0.60 18.88
C CYS A 144 -13.26 -0.41 18.75
N ARG A 145 -14.47 0.06 18.43
CA ARG A 145 -15.63 -0.81 18.17
C ARG A 145 -15.42 -1.67 16.93
N ALA A 146 -14.99 -1.06 15.82
CA ALA A 146 -14.72 -1.78 14.58
C ALA A 146 -13.67 -2.89 14.78
N LYS A 147 -12.58 -2.59 15.51
CA LYS A 147 -11.54 -3.57 15.83
C LYS A 147 -12.05 -4.75 16.67
N ARG A 148 -12.96 -4.51 17.61
CA ARG A 148 -13.53 -5.58 18.46
C ARG A 148 -14.49 -6.50 17.70
N LYS A 149 -15.14 -6.00 16.66
CA LYS A 149 -16.12 -6.75 15.89
C LYS A 149 -15.48 -7.66 14.84
N ASP A 150 -14.25 -7.35 14.43
CA ASP A 150 -13.50 -8.10 13.40
C ASP A 150 -14.33 -8.36 12.12
N PHE A 151 -15.12 -7.36 11.73
CA PHE A 151 -15.98 -7.46 10.55
C PHE A 151 -15.18 -7.10 9.29
N PRO A 152 -15.25 -7.90 8.20
CA PRO A 152 -14.46 -7.63 7.00
C PRO A 152 -14.79 -6.29 6.35
N TRP A 153 -13.76 -5.52 5.97
CA TRP A 153 -13.94 -4.17 5.42
C TRP A 153 -14.88 -4.11 4.21
N TYR A 154 -14.74 -5.05 3.27
CA TYR A 154 -15.55 -5.06 2.04
C TYR A 154 -17.05 -5.22 2.30
N ARG A 155 -17.44 -5.83 3.44
CA ARG A 155 -18.85 -6.00 3.82
C ARG A 155 -19.48 -4.74 4.38
N PHE A 156 -18.71 -3.73 4.80
CA PHE A 156 -19.27 -2.47 5.27
C PHE A 156 -20.04 -1.74 4.16
N PHE A 157 -19.68 -1.95 2.89
CA PHE A 157 -20.36 -1.36 1.74
C PHE A 157 -21.75 -1.94 1.47
N ASP A 158 -22.06 -3.12 2.03
CA ASP A 158 -23.35 -3.80 1.85
C ASP A 158 -24.41 -3.35 2.88
N LEU A 159 -24.02 -2.56 3.89
CA LEU A 159 -24.83 -2.28 5.08
C LEU A 159 -25.42 -0.87 5.07
N GLU A 160 -26.71 -0.79 5.39
CA GLU A 160 -27.41 0.48 5.54
C GLU A 160 -27.10 1.15 6.91
N PRO A 161 -27.33 2.47 7.06
CA PRO A 161 -27.08 3.18 8.33
C PRO A 161 -27.64 2.52 9.60
N PRO A 162 -28.88 1.98 9.66
CA PRO A 162 -29.38 1.29 10.85
C PRO A 162 -28.57 0.03 11.18
N GLU A 163 -28.21 -0.76 10.18
CA GLU A 163 -27.44 -2.02 10.34
C GLU A 163 -26.02 -1.73 10.81
N LEU A 164 -25.38 -0.69 10.26
CA LEU A 164 -24.07 -0.20 10.72
C LEU A 164 -24.13 0.27 12.18
N GLY A 165 -25.21 0.95 12.56
CA GLY A 165 -25.46 1.38 13.93
C GLY A 165 -25.60 0.21 14.90
N GLU A 166 -26.34 -0.83 14.51
CA GLU A 166 -26.50 -2.06 15.28
C GLU A 166 -25.19 -2.84 15.40
N LEU A 167 -24.46 -3.00 14.29
CA LEU A 167 -23.16 -3.67 14.24
C LEU A 167 -22.17 -3.05 15.26
N MET A 168 -22.17 -1.72 15.36
CA MET A 168 -21.31 -0.97 16.28
C MET A 168 -21.87 -0.86 17.71
N GLY A 169 -23.10 -1.32 17.93
CA GLY A 169 -23.81 -1.20 19.21
C GLY A 169 -24.17 0.25 19.58
N ASN A 170 -24.25 1.14 18.61
CA ASN A 170 -24.68 2.53 18.79
C ASN A 170 -25.36 3.06 17.51
N PRO A 171 -26.70 3.13 17.48
CA PRO A 171 -27.47 3.59 16.31
C PRO A 171 -27.09 4.99 15.80
N LYS A 172 -26.62 5.88 16.69
CA LYS A 172 -26.24 7.25 16.31
C LYS A 172 -25.00 7.29 15.41
N LEU A 173 -24.14 6.28 15.47
CA LEU A 173 -22.90 6.22 14.69
C LEU A 173 -23.13 5.72 13.26
N GLY A 174 -24.26 5.04 13.00
CA GLY A 174 -24.54 4.39 11.71
C GLY A 174 -24.42 5.33 10.52
N LYS A 175 -25.05 6.51 10.59
CA LYS A 175 -24.97 7.54 9.53
C LYS A 175 -23.55 8.04 9.30
N THR A 176 -22.79 8.25 10.38
CA THR A 176 -21.41 8.74 10.31
C THR A 176 -20.49 7.72 9.65
N ILE A 177 -20.63 6.44 10.01
CA ILE A 177 -19.83 5.34 9.46
C ILE A 177 -20.20 5.10 8.00
N HIS A 178 -21.49 5.08 7.67
CA HIS A 178 -21.97 4.99 6.30
C HIS A 178 -21.34 6.07 5.41
N ARG A 179 -21.30 7.33 5.90
CA ARG A 179 -20.60 8.41 5.20
C ARG A 179 -19.12 8.09 4.99
N PHE A 180 -18.39 7.63 6.00
CA PHE A 180 -16.97 7.29 5.85
C PHE A 180 -16.75 6.13 4.87
N VAL A 181 -17.58 5.10 4.91
CA VAL A 181 -17.49 3.94 4.01
C VAL A 181 -17.64 4.38 2.56
N HIS A 182 -18.64 5.20 2.23
CA HIS A 182 -18.82 5.70 0.87
C HIS A 182 -17.89 6.85 0.49
N GLN A 183 -17.24 7.51 1.45
CA GLN A 183 -16.14 8.42 1.16
C GLN A 183 -14.83 7.68 0.90
N PHE A 184 -14.71 6.40 1.28
CA PHE A 184 -13.47 5.66 1.08
C PHE A 184 -13.19 5.46 -0.42
N PRO A 185 -11.99 5.78 -0.93
CA PRO A 185 -11.70 5.67 -2.36
C PRO A 185 -11.84 4.23 -2.87
N LYS A 186 -12.81 4.03 -3.76
CA LYS A 186 -13.12 2.75 -4.41
C LYS A 186 -13.34 2.99 -5.89
N LEU A 187 -12.80 2.10 -6.71
CA LEU A 187 -12.89 2.18 -8.17
C LEU A 187 -13.48 0.89 -8.72
N GLU A 188 -14.33 1.03 -9.74
CA GLU A 188 -14.79 -0.06 -10.57
C GLU A 188 -13.98 -0.10 -11.86
N LEU A 189 -13.58 -1.31 -12.27
CA LEU A 189 -12.71 -1.53 -13.41
C LEU A 189 -13.45 -2.37 -14.45
N GLN A 190 -13.41 -1.93 -15.70
CA GLN A 190 -13.87 -2.70 -16.84
C GLN A 190 -12.79 -2.67 -17.92
N ALA A 191 -12.43 -3.83 -18.45
CA ALA A 191 -11.38 -3.92 -19.46
C ALA A 191 -11.83 -4.75 -20.65
N LEU A 192 -11.50 -4.26 -21.85
CA LEU A 192 -11.67 -4.97 -23.10
C LEU A 192 -10.29 -5.30 -23.68
N VAL A 193 -10.11 -6.55 -24.09
CA VAL A 193 -8.83 -7.05 -24.61
C VAL A 193 -8.96 -7.35 -26.09
N HIS A 194 -8.05 -6.79 -26.88
CA HIS A 194 -7.96 -6.97 -28.32
C HIS A 194 -6.58 -7.50 -28.71
N PRO A 195 -6.45 -8.72 -29.27
CA PRO A 195 -5.17 -9.21 -29.73
C PRO A 195 -4.77 -8.47 -31.01
N ILE A 196 -3.60 -7.82 -30.98
CA ILE A 196 -3.08 -7.06 -32.13
C ILE A 196 -2.14 -7.93 -32.95
N THR A 197 -1.26 -8.66 -32.26
CA THR A 197 -0.35 -9.66 -32.85
C THR A 197 -0.32 -10.89 -31.95
N GLN A 198 0.42 -11.92 -32.33
CA GLN A 198 0.62 -13.10 -31.48
C GLN A 198 1.36 -12.83 -30.18
N THR A 199 2.04 -11.69 -30.06
CA THR A 199 2.85 -11.34 -28.90
C THR A 199 2.37 -10.09 -28.17
N MET A 200 1.32 -9.41 -28.65
CA MET A 200 0.87 -8.14 -28.09
C MET A 200 -0.66 -8.05 -28.01
N LEU A 201 -1.16 -7.71 -26.82
CA LEU A 201 -2.54 -7.38 -26.54
C LEU A 201 -2.69 -5.88 -26.38
N ARG A 202 -3.73 -5.31 -26.98
CA ARG A 202 -4.25 -4.00 -26.62
C ARG A 202 -5.31 -4.19 -25.55
N VAL A 203 -5.21 -3.42 -24.48
CA VAL A 203 -6.18 -3.40 -23.38
C VAL A 203 -6.78 -1.99 -23.30
N ASP A 204 -8.09 -1.92 -23.46
CA ASP A 204 -8.87 -0.70 -23.26
C ASP A 204 -9.50 -0.78 -21.86
N LEU A 205 -8.95 -0.02 -20.91
CA LEU A 205 -9.37 0.01 -19.51
C LEU A 205 -10.25 1.25 -19.26
N THR A 206 -11.43 1.00 -18.70
CA THR A 206 -12.35 2.02 -18.19
C THR A 206 -12.37 1.95 -16.68
N ILE A 207 -12.10 3.07 -16.03
CA ILE A 207 -12.08 3.22 -14.57
C ILE A 207 -13.20 4.18 -14.17
N THR A 208 -14.12 3.68 -13.36
CA THR A 208 -15.27 4.45 -12.85
C THR A 208 -15.09 4.67 -11.34
N PRO A 209 -15.14 5.91 -10.83
CA PRO A 209 -15.11 6.17 -9.40
C PRO A 209 -16.41 5.72 -8.74
N ASP A 210 -16.33 4.87 -7.72
CA ASP A 210 -17.45 4.40 -6.89
C ASP A 210 -17.27 4.87 -5.44
N PHE A 211 -17.11 6.18 -5.27
CA PHE A 211 -17.01 6.83 -3.96
C PHE A 211 -17.40 8.31 -4.03
N MET A 212 -17.83 8.85 -2.89
CA MET A 212 -18.18 10.25 -2.73
C MET A 212 -16.92 11.07 -2.43
N LEU A 213 -16.50 11.88 -3.40
CA LEU A 213 -15.38 12.79 -3.22
C LEU A 213 -15.76 13.93 -2.27
N ASP A 214 -14.94 14.11 -1.24
CA ASP A 214 -15.03 15.18 -0.24
C ASP A 214 -13.67 15.89 -0.15
N GLU A 215 -13.62 17.18 -0.49
CA GLU A 215 -12.38 17.96 -0.51
C GLU A 215 -11.69 18.02 0.86
N SER A 216 -12.45 17.96 1.97
CA SER A 216 -11.88 17.99 3.32
C SER A 216 -11.10 16.72 3.67
N VAL A 217 -11.41 15.61 3.00
CA VAL A 217 -10.81 14.30 3.23
C VAL A 217 -9.80 13.95 2.12
N HIS A 218 -10.14 14.26 0.87
CA HIS A 218 -9.40 13.86 -0.33
C HIS A 218 -8.57 14.99 -0.93
N GLY A 219 -8.80 16.25 -0.54
CA GLY A 219 -8.25 17.39 -1.27
C GLY A 219 -8.80 17.46 -2.71
N THR A 220 -8.02 18.06 -3.61
CA THR A 220 -8.46 18.39 -4.97
C THR A 220 -8.54 17.21 -5.93
N ALA A 221 -7.74 16.16 -5.68
CA ALA A 221 -7.69 14.97 -6.49
C ALA A 221 -6.93 13.83 -5.79
N GLN A 222 -7.15 12.60 -6.25
CA GLN A 222 -6.50 11.40 -5.74
C GLN A 222 -5.62 10.76 -6.83
N ILE A 223 -4.42 10.32 -6.46
CA ILE A 223 -3.51 9.64 -7.40
C ILE A 223 -3.71 8.14 -7.25
N PHE A 224 -3.78 7.44 -8.39
CA PHE A 224 -3.85 5.98 -8.45
C PHE A 224 -2.79 5.45 -9.41
N TRP A 225 -2.26 4.28 -9.07
CA TRP A 225 -1.34 3.49 -9.87
C TRP A 225 -2.10 2.39 -10.58
N ILE A 226 -1.90 2.26 -11.89
CA ILE A 226 -2.35 1.14 -12.70
C ILE A 226 -1.14 0.23 -12.88
N MET A 227 -1.27 -1.03 -12.51
CA MET A 227 -0.24 -2.05 -12.68
C MET A 227 -0.88 -3.27 -13.33
N VAL A 228 -0.31 -3.71 -14.46
CA VAL A 228 -0.69 -4.98 -15.08
C VAL A 228 0.37 -6.00 -14.72
N GLU A 229 -0.07 -7.08 -14.11
CA GLU A 229 0.77 -8.12 -13.55
C GLU A 229 0.56 -9.43 -14.30
N ASP A 230 1.60 -10.25 -14.33
CA ASP A 230 1.55 -11.62 -14.83
C ASP A 230 0.64 -12.52 -13.97
N VAL A 231 0.49 -13.78 -14.38
CA VAL A 231 -0.38 -14.74 -13.71
C VAL A 231 0.07 -15.04 -12.27
N ASP A 232 1.37 -14.94 -12.00
CA ASP A 232 1.97 -15.23 -10.70
C ASP A 232 2.00 -14.00 -9.77
N GLY A 233 1.74 -12.79 -10.29
CA GLY A 233 1.86 -11.55 -9.53
C GLY A 233 3.30 -11.21 -9.15
N GLU A 234 4.27 -11.65 -9.96
CA GLU A 234 5.69 -11.44 -9.74
C GLU A 234 6.24 -10.31 -10.62
N LEU A 235 5.75 -10.21 -11.86
CA LEU A 235 6.23 -9.25 -12.84
C LEU A 235 5.17 -8.23 -13.23
N ILE A 236 5.56 -6.95 -13.21
CA ILE A 236 4.76 -5.86 -13.76
C ILE A 236 5.07 -5.74 -15.25
N LEU A 237 4.06 -5.99 -16.08
CA LEU A 237 4.11 -5.92 -17.55
C LEU A 237 3.86 -4.50 -18.05
N PHE A 238 3.03 -3.74 -17.33
CA PHE A 238 2.72 -2.35 -17.63
C PHE A 238 2.45 -1.59 -16.33
N SER A 239 2.89 -0.34 -16.26
CA SER A 239 2.56 0.54 -15.14
C SER A 239 2.32 1.96 -15.60
N ASP A 240 1.30 2.61 -15.07
CA ASP A 240 1.04 4.04 -15.26
C ASP A 240 0.42 4.65 -14.00
N GLN A 241 0.35 5.98 -13.94
CA GLN A 241 -0.36 6.70 -12.89
C GLN A 241 -1.36 7.69 -13.49
N PHE A 242 -2.47 7.89 -12.80
CA PHE A 242 -3.45 8.89 -13.19
C PHE A 242 -4.01 9.64 -12.00
N LEU A 243 -4.57 10.81 -12.29
CA LEU A 243 -5.19 11.68 -11.32
C LEU A 243 -6.72 11.54 -11.40
N GLN A 244 -7.30 10.92 -10.39
CA GLN A 244 -8.75 10.76 -10.27
C GLN A 244 -9.40 12.00 -9.65
N ARG A 245 -10.40 12.51 -10.36
CA ARG A 245 -11.33 13.55 -9.90
C ARG A 245 -12.75 12.99 -9.94
N TYR A 246 -13.64 13.55 -10.76
CA TYR A 246 -15.06 13.16 -10.85
C TYR A 246 -15.41 12.30 -12.06
N ALA A 247 -14.65 12.41 -13.15
CA ALA A 247 -14.98 11.75 -14.41
C ALA A 247 -14.42 10.31 -14.47
N ASN A 248 -15.02 9.51 -15.34
CA ASN A 248 -14.47 8.23 -15.74
C ASN A 248 -13.12 8.46 -16.42
N TYR A 249 -12.16 7.59 -16.13
CA TYR A 249 -10.85 7.61 -16.75
C TYR A 249 -10.74 6.46 -17.75
N PHE A 250 -10.37 6.80 -18.98
CA PHE A 250 -10.20 5.84 -20.07
C PHE A 250 -8.73 5.80 -20.46
N VAL A 251 -8.15 4.61 -20.49
CA VAL A 251 -6.76 4.41 -20.90
C VAL A 251 -6.64 3.18 -21.77
N THR A 252 -5.90 3.34 -22.86
CA THR A 252 -5.53 2.24 -23.75
C THR A 252 -4.04 2.02 -23.61
N PHE A 253 -3.65 0.77 -23.35
CA PHE A 253 -2.25 0.39 -23.28
C PHE A 253 -2.03 -0.99 -23.92
N TYR A 254 -0.77 -1.34 -24.12
CA TYR A 254 -0.38 -2.59 -24.75
C TYR A 254 0.44 -3.43 -23.79
N VAL A 255 0.13 -4.73 -23.71
CA VAL A 255 0.84 -5.68 -22.86
C VAL A 255 1.36 -6.86 -23.68
N PRO A 256 2.57 -7.35 -23.38
CA PRO A 256 3.12 -8.51 -24.08
C PRO A 256 2.40 -9.79 -23.66
N MET A 257 2.21 -10.69 -24.62
CA MET A 257 1.85 -12.08 -24.35
C MET A 257 3.13 -12.90 -24.21
N ILE A 258 3.23 -13.60 -23.07
CA ILE A 258 4.31 -14.54 -22.80
C ILE A 258 3.87 -15.90 -23.38
N ASP A 259 4.81 -16.63 -23.99
CA ASP A 259 4.63 -18.01 -24.46
C ASP A 259 5.24 -18.97 -23.42
N PRO A 260 4.48 -19.94 -22.86
CA PRO A 260 3.10 -20.33 -23.17
C PRO A 260 2.05 -19.29 -22.74
N LEU A 261 0.96 -19.18 -23.52
CA LEU A 261 -0.14 -18.25 -23.26
C LEU A 261 -0.71 -18.47 -21.84
N PRO A 262 -0.63 -17.48 -20.95
CA PRO A 262 -1.16 -17.60 -19.60
C PRO A 262 -2.70 -17.64 -19.61
N LEU A 263 -3.29 -18.13 -18.52
CA LEU A 263 -4.76 -18.16 -18.38
C LEU A 263 -5.35 -16.76 -18.24
N ASN A 264 -4.61 -15.88 -17.57
CA ASN A 264 -5.02 -14.53 -17.27
C ASN A 264 -3.83 -13.66 -16.85
N TYR A 265 -4.03 -12.36 -16.97
CA TYR A 265 -3.26 -11.34 -16.25
C TYR A 265 -4.13 -10.67 -15.20
N PHE A 266 -3.52 -9.82 -14.37
CA PHE A 266 -4.24 -9.02 -13.38
C PHE A 266 -4.00 -7.54 -13.61
N ILE A 267 -5.06 -6.73 -13.65
CA ILE A 267 -4.97 -5.28 -13.56
C ILE A 267 -5.22 -4.90 -12.11
N SER A 268 -4.19 -4.40 -11.43
CA SER A 268 -4.28 -3.80 -10.11
C SER A 268 -4.33 -2.29 -10.23
N VAL A 269 -5.40 -1.66 -9.76
CA VAL A 269 -5.48 -0.20 -9.61
C VAL A 269 -5.48 0.16 -8.13
N VAL A 270 -4.42 0.82 -7.67
CA VAL A 270 -4.15 1.04 -6.24
C VAL A 270 -3.96 2.53 -5.96
N ALA A 271 -4.64 3.06 -4.95
CA ALA A 271 -4.46 4.45 -4.52
C ALA A 271 -3.02 4.68 -4.03
N ASP A 272 -2.45 5.86 -4.32
CA ASP A 272 -1.09 6.20 -3.90
C ASP A 272 -1.00 6.42 -2.38
N ARG A 273 -2.03 7.03 -1.79
CA ARG A 273 -2.01 7.50 -0.38
C ARG A 273 -2.98 6.79 0.56
N TRP A 274 -3.87 5.94 0.04
CA TRP A 274 -4.86 5.23 0.84
C TRP A 274 -4.48 3.74 0.96
N LEU A 275 -4.39 3.27 2.20
CA LEU A 275 -4.28 1.84 2.51
C LEU A 275 -5.61 1.15 2.24
N HIS A 276 -5.56 -0.07 1.71
CA HIS A 276 -6.73 -0.90 1.32
C HIS A 276 -7.57 -0.38 0.16
N ALA A 277 -7.26 0.80 -0.38
CA ALA A 277 -7.93 1.35 -1.56
C ALA A 277 -7.26 0.80 -2.81
N GLY A 278 -7.57 -0.45 -3.15
CA GLY A 278 -7.10 -1.09 -4.38
C GLY A 278 -8.16 -2.02 -4.94
N THR A 279 -8.29 -2.04 -6.26
CA THR A 279 -9.18 -2.95 -7.00
C THR A 279 -8.33 -3.80 -7.93
N CYS A 280 -8.58 -5.10 -7.97
CA CYS A 280 -7.93 -6.03 -8.88
C CYS A 280 -8.96 -6.63 -9.85
N LEU A 281 -8.65 -6.58 -11.14
CA LEU A 281 -9.47 -7.14 -12.21
C LEU A 281 -8.69 -8.23 -12.96
N PRO A 282 -9.16 -9.50 -12.96
CA PRO A 282 -8.55 -10.54 -13.78
C PRO A 282 -8.90 -10.36 -15.26
N LEU A 283 -7.88 -10.33 -16.12
CA LEU A 283 -8.01 -10.35 -17.57
C LEU A 283 -7.93 -11.78 -18.09
N LEU A 284 -9.06 -12.41 -18.37
CA LEU A 284 -9.12 -13.80 -18.81
C LEU A 284 -8.84 -13.95 -20.32
N PHE A 285 -7.97 -14.90 -20.70
CA PHE A 285 -7.60 -15.15 -22.11
C PHE A 285 -8.23 -16.42 -22.71
N LYS A 286 -9.11 -17.12 -21.97
CA LYS A 286 -9.68 -18.43 -22.37
C LYS A 286 -10.38 -18.48 -23.74
N HIS A 287 -10.88 -17.35 -24.23
CA HIS A 287 -11.59 -17.26 -25.52
C HIS A 287 -10.89 -16.32 -26.51
N LEU A 288 -9.60 -16.04 -26.29
CA LEU A 288 -8.83 -15.14 -27.12
C LEU A 288 -8.40 -15.85 -28.41
N ILE A 289 -8.85 -15.36 -29.57
CA ILE A 289 -8.41 -15.85 -30.88
C ILE A 289 -7.24 -14.97 -31.33
N LEU A 290 -6.04 -15.57 -31.44
CA LEU A 290 -4.85 -14.85 -31.87
C LEU A 290 -4.79 -14.71 -33.40
N PRO A 291 -4.37 -13.55 -33.92
CA PRO A 291 -4.07 -13.38 -35.34
C PRO A 291 -3.00 -14.37 -35.83
N GLU A 292 -3.03 -14.70 -37.12
CA GLU A 292 -1.98 -15.51 -37.75
C GLU A 292 -0.62 -14.77 -37.73
N LYS A 293 0.50 -15.51 -37.78
CA LYS A 293 1.82 -14.89 -37.94
C LYS A 293 1.86 -14.21 -39.31
N PHE A 294 2.24 -12.94 -39.33
CA PHE A 294 2.64 -12.29 -40.57
C PHE A 294 3.81 -13.10 -41.16
N SER A 295 3.59 -13.65 -42.35
CA SER A 295 4.57 -14.43 -43.12
C SER A 295 5.56 -13.52 -43.84
#